data_AF-A0A351J8Q6-F1
#
_entry.id   AF-A0A351J8Q6-F1
#
_cell.length_a   1.000
_cell.length_b   1.000
_cell.length_c   1.000
_cell.angle_alpha   90.00
_cell.angle_beta   90.00
_cell.angle_gamma   90.00
#
_symmetry.space_group_name_H-M   'P 1'
#
loop_
_entity.id
_entity.type
_entity.pdbx_description
1 polymer ?
#
loop_
_entity_poly.entity_id
_entity_poly.type
_entity_poly.pdbx_seq_one_letter_code
_entity_poly.pdbx_strand_id
1 'polypeptide(L)' 'VAVTQLYHPGSILELVNITRSGPFYHLAGIKDHDYQALKAGSIYTMTIYLVYQRDYALPHIENYYVYVSAFSAIP' A
#
# COMPACT_ATOMS: atom_id res chain seq x y z
N VAL A 1 6.73 -2.31 -3.15
CA VAL A 1 5.71 -2.93 -2.28
C VAL A 1 5.83 -4.44 -2.42
N ALA A 2 5.99 -5.17 -1.32
CA ALA A 2 5.87 -6.62 -1.28
C ALA A 2 4.40 -6.99 -1.06
N VAL A 3 3.85 -7.91 -1.84
CA VAL A 3 2.48 -8.39 -1.64
C VAL A 3 2.61 -9.78 -1.04
N THR A 4 2.28 -9.96 0.24
CA THR A 4 2.33 -11.28 0.91
C THR A 4 0.98 -11.96 0.97
N GLN A 5 -0.10 -11.20 0.82
CA GLN A 5 -1.49 -11.66 0.85
C GLN A 5 -2.34 -10.88 -0.16
N LEU A 6 -3.53 -11.41 -0.46
CA LEU A 6 -4.49 -10.72 -1.32
C LEU A 6 -4.94 -9.40 -0.67
N TYR A 7 -4.84 -8.31 -1.44
CA TYR A 7 -5.28 -7.00 -0.97
C TYR A 7 -6.79 -6.80 -1.10
N HIS A 8 -7.31 -5.98 -0.19
CA HIS A 8 -8.69 -5.50 -0.13
C HIS A 8 -8.66 -4.06 0.41
N PRO A 9 -9.75 -3.28 0.29
CA PRO A 9 -9.83 -1.96 0.93
C PRO A 9 -9.44 -2.02 2.40
N GLY A 10 -8.53 -1.14 2.82
CA GLY A 10 -7.96 -1.09 4.17
C GLY A 10 -6.73 -1.98 4.39
N SER A 11 -6.34 -2.82 3.43
CA SER A 11 -5.08 -3.59 3.51
C SER A 11 -3.87 -2.65 3.62
N ILE A 12 -2.91 -3.02 4.47
CA ILE A 12 -1.64 -2.28 4.58
C ILE A 12 -0.73 -2.68 3.42
N LEU A 13 -0.20 -1.69 2.70
CA LEU A 13 0.85 -1.91 1.72
C LEU A 13 2.17 -2.21 2.44
N GLU A 14 2.74 -3.38 2.16
CA GLU A 14 4.01 -3.77 2.80
C GLU A 14 5.16 -3.21 1.98
N LEU A 15 5.94 -2.32 2.58
CA LEU A 15 7.07 -1.68 1.92
C LEU A 15 8.35 -2.48 2.18
N VAL A 16 9.09 -2.73 1.11
CA VAL A 16 10.40 -3.41 1.20
C VAL A 16 11.37 -2.48 1.93
N ASN A 17 12.19 -3.03 2.82
CA ASN A 17 13.19 -2.31 3.62
C ASN A 17 12.63 -1.24 4.59
N ILE A 18 11.35 -1.32 4.96
CA ILE A 18 10.78 -0.47 6.01
C ILE A 18 10.65 -1.27 7.31
N THR A 19 10.97 -0.62 8.44
CA THR A 19 10.82 -1.19 9.77
C THR A 19 9.37 -1.21 10.23
N ARG A 20 9.09 -1.96 11.29
CA ARG A 20 7.76 -2.08 11.92
C ARG A 20 7.14 -0.76 12.39
N SER A 21 7.88 0.35 12.37
CA SER A 21 7.48 1.71 12.80
C SER A 21 7.44 2.74 11.66
N GLY A 22 7.58 2.30 10.40
CA GLY A 22 7.56 3.19 9.24
C GLY A 22 6.17 3.68 8.86
N PRO A 23 6.07 4.46 7.77
CA PRO A 23 4.78 4.94 7.27
C PRO A 23 3.86 3.77 6.95
N PHE A 24 2.61 3.86 7.42
CA PHE A 24 1.58 2.86 7.16
C PHE A 24 0.64 3.38 6.08
N TYR A 25 0.76 2.83 4.87
CA TYR A 25 -0.14 3.14 3.77
C TYR A 25 -1.27 2.12 3.70
N HIS A 26 -2.49 2.58 3.92
CA HIS A 26 -3.71 1.77 3.86
C HIS A 26 -4.33 1.89 2.46
N LEU A 27 -4.64 0.77 1.83
CA LEU A 27 -5.18 0.79 0.48
C LEU A 27 -6.62 1.33 0.48
N ALA A 28 -6.84 2.52 -0.04
CA ALA A 28 -8.17 3.07 -0.28
C ALA A 28 -8.81 2.44 -1.53
N GLY A 29 -7.99 2.21 -2.56
CA GLY A 29 -8.44 1.72 -3.85
C GLY A 29 -7.27 1.42 -4.78
N ILE A 30 -7.56 0.65 -5.82
CA ILE A 30 -6.66 0.38 -6.93
C ILE A 30 -7.39 0.71 -8.23
N LYS A 31 -6.62 1.10 -9.26
CA LYS A 31 -7.16 1.32 -10.60
C LYS A 31 -8.03 0.14 -11.05
N ASP A 32 -9.16 0.48 -11.64
CA ASP A 32 -10.17 -0.46 -12.15
C ASP A 32 -10.77 -1.38 -11.07
N HIS A 33 -10.51 -1.12 -9.79
CA HIS A 33 -10.90 -1.97 -8.65
C HIS A 33 -10.36 -3.41 -8.73
N ASP A 34 -9.30 -3.64 -9.50
CA ASP A 34 -8.70 -4.96 -9.70
C ASP A 34 -7.62 -5.27 -8.66
N TYR A 35 -8.05 -5.70 -7.47
CA TYR A 35 -7.15 -6.12 -6.39
C TYR A 35 -6.47 -7.47 -6.65
N GLN A 36 -7.01 -8.28 -7.57
CA GLN A 36 -6.49 -9.61 -7.91
C GLN A 36 -5.24 -9.54 -8.80
N ALA A 37 -5.03 -8.40 -9.47
CA ALA A 37 -3.84 -8.19 -10.30
C ALA A 37 -2.53 -8.16 -9.50
N LEU A 38 -2.60 -7.90 -8.20
CA LEU A 38 -1.47 -7.96 -7.27
C LEU A 38 -1.36 -9.36 -6.66
N LYS A 39 -0.32 -10.10 -7.04
CA LYS A 39 -0.13 -11.49 -6.62
C LYS A 39 0.70 -11.57 -5.35
N ALA A 40 0.27 -12.42 -4.43
CA ALA A 40 1.06 -12.78 -3.26
C ALA A 40 2.42 -13.37 -3.68
N GLY A 41 3.45 -13.10 -2.88
CA GLY A 41 4.84 -13.48 -3.12
C GLY A 41 5.59 -12.62 -4.14
N SER A 42 4.97 -11.56 -4.68
CA SER A 42 5.60 -10.71 -5.70
C SER A 42 5.96 -9.33 -5.13
N ILE A 43 7.00 -8.73 -5.69
CA ILE A 43 7.42 -7.36 -5.38
C ILE A 43 7.06 -6.46 -6.57
N TYR A 44 6.51 -5.29 -6.28
CA TYR A 44 6.07 -4.33 -7.27
C TYR A 44 6.66 -2.94 -7.03
N THR A 45 6.98 -2.25 -8.13
CA THR A 45 7.02 -0.79 -8.18
C THR A 45 5.59 -0.29 -8.35
N MET A 46 5.17 0.70 -7.57
CA MET A 46 3.80 1.24 -7.60
C MET A 46 3.78 2.76 -7.65
N THR A 47 2.84 3.32 -8.41
CA THR A 47 2.48 4.74 -8.36
C THR A 47 1.29 4.91 -7.44
N ILE A 48 1.54 5.50 -6.25
CA ILE A 48 0.54 5.74 -5.21
C ILE A 48 0.18 7.23 -5.11
N TYR A 49 -1.07 7.52 -4.83
CA TYR A 49 -1.56 8.86 -4.50
C TYR A 49 -2.12 8.87 -3.08
N LEU A 50 -1.75 9.87 -2.28
CA LEU A 50 -2.33 10.09 -0.96
C LEU A 50 -3.77 10.59 -1.14
N VAL A 51 -4.74 9.95 -0.47
CA VAL A 51 -6.16 10.30 -0.58
C VAL A 51 -6.63 11.04 0.67
N TYR A 52 -6.39 10.47 1.84
CA TYR A 52 -6.72 11.11 3.12
C TYR A 52 -5.70 10.69 4.19
N GLN A 53 -5.33 11.66 5.03
CA GLN A 53 -4.49 11.41 6.19
C GLN A 53 -5.32 10.71 7.26
N ARG A 54 -4.75 9.69 7.91
CA ARG A 54 -5.34 9.06 9.08
C ARG A 54 -4.68 9.64 10.31
N ASP A 55 -5.45 10.34 11.11
CA ASP A 55 -4.95 10.93 12.35
C ASP A 55 -4.75 9.83 13.40
N TYR A 56 -3.52 9.69 13.90
CA TYR A 56 -3.19 8.80 15.00
C TYR A 56 -2.78 9.65 16.20
N ALA A 57 -3.11 9.21 17.41
CA ALA A 57 -2.72 9.90 18.64
C ALA A 57 -1.19 10.06 18.82
N LEU A 58 -0.38 9.37 18.00
CA LEU A 58 1.07 9.49 17.96
C LEU A 58 1.50 10.30 16.72
N PRO A 59 1.96 11.56 16.90
CA PRO A 59 2.17 12.52 15.80
C PRO A 59 3.40 12.24 14.90
N HIS A 60 4.11 11.14 15.11
CA HIS A 60 5.41 10.87 14.46
C HIS A 60 5.38 9.76 13.41
N ILE A 61 4.22 9.16 13.14
CA ILE A 61 4.09 8.10 12.14
C ILE A 61 3.13 8.55 11.06
N GLU A 62 3.64 8.78 9.86
CA GLU A 62 2.83 9.10 8.70
C GLU A 62 1.89 7.92 8.39
N ASN A 63 0.60 8.21 8.35
CA ASN A 63 -0.44 7.22 8.12
C ASN A 63 -1.44 7.80 7.13
N TYR A 64 -1.54 7.16 5.97
CA TYR A 64 -2.37 7.65 4.87
C TYR A 64 -3.12 6.52 4.24
N TYR A 65 -4.34 6.84 3.82
CA TYR A 65 -5.01 6.03 2.83
C TYR A 65 -4.53 6.42 1.43
N VAL A 66 -4.19 5.42 0.64
CA VAL A 66 -3.56 5.60 -0.67
C VAL A 66 -4.35 4.92 -1.79
N TYR A 67 -4.31 5.53 -2.97
CA TYR A 67 -4.84 4.95 -4.20
C TYR A 67 -3.70 4.50 -5.11
N VAL A 68 -3.74 3.24 -5.57
CA VAL A 68 -2.76 2.68 -6.49
C VAL A 68 -3.24 2.88 -7.92
N SER A 69 -2.50 3.65 -8.72
CA SER A 69 -2.88 3.97 -10.10
C SER A 69 -2.19 3.12 -11.16
N ALA A 70 -0.98 2.65 -10.86
CA ALA A 70 -0.17 1.83 -11.76
C ALA A 70 0.80 0.99 -10.91
N PHE A 71 1.17 -0.17 -11.44
CA PHE A 71 2.15 -1.05 -10.82
C PHE A 71 2.83 -1.93 -11.88
N SER A 72 4.06 -2.32 -11.59
CA SER A 72 4.85 -3.25 -12.41
C SER A 72 5.62 -4.21 -11.51
N ALA A 73 5.56 -5.51 -11.82
CA ALA A 73 6.32 -6.51 -11.08
C ALA A 73 7.82 -6.28 -11.27
N ILE A 74 8.58 -6.48 -10.21
CA ILE A 74 10.04 -6.53 -10.23
C ILE A 74 10.44 -8.01 -10.41
N PRO A 75 11.32 -8.33 -11.38
CA PRO A 75 11.83 -9.69 -11.59
C PRO A 75 12.56 -10.28 -10.38
#